data_AF-A0A836U031-F1
#
_entry.id   AF-A0A836U031-F1
#
_cell.length_a   1.000
_cell.length_b   1.000
_cell.length_c   1.000
_cell.angle_alpha   90.00
_cell.angle_beta   90.00
_cell.angle_gamma   90.00
#
_symmetry.space_group_name_H-M   'P 1'
#
loop_
_entity.id
_entity.type
_entity.pdbx_description
1 polymer ?
#
loop_
_entity_poly.entity_id
_entity_poly.type
_entity_poly.pdbx_seq_one_letter_code
_entity_poly.pdbx_strand_id
1 'polypeptide(L)'
;MKKLLSLLIIFPLLVSAQQNTVCFTIDPNPNTNDPALAPFTKYVDVLGCFSIYAENTISDAKVLHAAAVAAELLDNNEDGIVDDPLIEAQLISESALMPIFFQDGNAAMNTFGNNYNGNGVSAVLYNDEIDPTQTGHWGDDASVEEIMHTINHVGHTNVYPSAFSMGPNSSLMSTAMDAARGGQLLSPPWIYPSSAWYHYDDYTCDYECMIIEYMYWAIVSYMGILNDSQTAAGIANEWEPYNATLLQSMDVLMYALITDPAYKLPLLAPDGNYCPNTTSISEINTNKKLLKITDIFGRTTKTTNNNPLFYIYDDGSVEKKILLE
;
A
#
# COMPACT_ATOMS: atom_id res chain seq x y z
N MET A 1 0.65 62.11 27.45
CA MET A 1 0.32 60.73 27.91
C MET A 1 0.91 59.76 26.93
N LYS A 2 1.88 58.96 27.39
CA LYS A 2 2.59 57.93 26.61
C LYS A 2 1.59 56.85 26.21
N LYS A 3 1.50 56.49 24.93
CA LYS A 3 0.92 55.21 24.51
C LYS A 3 2.00 54.38 23.83
N LEU A 4 2.23 53.22 24.44
CA LEU A 4 3.21 52.20 24.12
C LEU A 4 3.13 51.77 22.66
N LEU A 5 4.29 51.68 22.02
CA LEU A 5 4.50 50.94 20.78
C LEU A 5 4.66 49.46 21.17
N SER A 6 3.65 48.63 20.92
CA SER A 6 3.78 47.17 21.09
C SER A 6 4.47 46.61 19.85
N LEU A 7 5.72 46.19 20.00
CA LEU A 7 6.47 45.43 19.00
C LEU A 7 5.94 43.98 19.03
N LEU A 8 5.20 43.56 18.01
CA LEU A 8 4.87 42.16 17.81
C LEU A 8 6.14 41.45 17.30
N ILE A 9 6.82 40.73 18.19
CA ILE A 9 7.81 39.72 17.78
C ILE A 9 7.01 38.56 17.19
N ILE A 10 7.02 38.44 15.87
CA ILE A 10 6.58 37.24 15.16
C ILE A 10 7.74 36.26 15.32
N PHE A 11 7.62 35.33 16.26
CA PHE A 11 8.48 34.16 16.30
C PHE A 11 8.21 33.37 15.00
N PRO A 12 9.22 33.08 14.16
CA PRO A 12 9.02 32.12 13.09
C PRO A 12 8.73 30.78 13.78
N LEU A 13 7.50 30.28 13.62
CA LEU A 13 7.23 28.87 13.81
C LEU A 13 8.13 28.15 12.81
N LEU A 14 9.24 27.60 13.31
CA LEU A 14 9.97 26.56 12.63
C LEU A 14 9.02 25.37 12.56
N VAL A 15 8.24 25.32 11.49
CA VAL A 15 7.62 24.08 11.03
C VAL A 15 8.81 23.24 10.60
N SER A 16 9.29 22.38 11.49
CA SER A 16 10.07 21.22 11.08
C SER A 16 9.18 20.48 10.09
N ALA A 17 9.55 20.47 8.80
CA ALA A 17 9.00 19.50 7.87
C ALA A 17 9.28 18.14 8.51
N GLN A 18 8.25 17.49 9.03
CA GLN A 18 8.36 16.15 9.57
C GLN A 18 8.70 15.28 8.36
N GLN A 19 9.97 14.86 8.27
CA GLN A 19 10.36 13.91 7.24
C GLN A 19 9.71 12.56 7.57
N ASN A 20 9.14 11.93 6.55
CA ASN A 20 8.62 10.57 6.67
C ASN A 20 9.72 9.64 7.22
N THR A 21 9.33 8.81 8.17
CA THR A 21 10.20 7.85 8.83
C THR A 21 10.03 6.51 8.14
N VAL A 22 10.98 6.19 7.26
CA VAL A 22 10.94 4.97 6.43
C VAL A 22 12.17 4.11 6.75
N CYS A 23 11.95 2.85 7.11
CA CYS A 23 12.98 1.91 7.53
C CYS A 23 13.44 0.94 6.43
N PHE A 24 13.25 1.32 5.17
CA PHE A 24 13.84 0.63 4.03
C PHE A 24 15.21 1.20 3.66
N THR A 25 16.02 0.37 3.00
CA THR A 25 17.27 0.79 2.37
C THR A 25 17.13 0.74 0.86
N ILE A 26 17.69 1.73 0.17
CA ILE A 26 17.83 1.69 -1.28
C ILE A 26 19.08 0.91 -1.62
N ASP A 27 18.90 -0.21 -2.31
CA ASP A 27 19.96 -1.06 -2.81
C ASP A 27 20.22 -0.83 -4.30
N PRO A 28 21.40 -1.22 -4.81
CA PRO A 28 21.64 -1.29 -6.25
C PRO A 28 20.67 -2.27 -6.92
N ASN A 29 20.22 -1.95 -8.12
CA ASN A 29 19.37 -2.84 -8.93
C ASN A 29 19.99 -4.26 -9.06
N PRO A 30 19.32 -5.32 -8.57
CA PRO A 30 19.84 -6.69 -8.66
C PRO A 30 19.68 -7.32 -10.05
N ASN A 31 18.84 -6.75 -10.91
CA ASN A 31 18.39 -7.33 -12.17
C ASN A 31 18.90 -6.56 -13.41
N THR A 32 20.14 -6.02 -13.37
CA THR A 32 20.71 -5.24 -14.48
C THR A 32 20.92 -6.03 -15.79
N ASN A 33 20.83 -7.36 -15.74
CA ASN A 33 20.93 -8.22 -16.93
C ASN A 33 19.59 -8.38 -17.67
N ASP A 34 18.47 -8.03 -17.03
CA ASP A 34 17.17 -7.96 -17.68
C ASP A 34 17.10 -6.67 -18.51
N PRO A 35 16.90 -6.72 -19.84
CA PRO A 35 16.84 -5.52 -20.67
C PRO A 35 15.75 -4.52 -20.25
N ALA A 36 14.64 -4.99 -19.70
CA ALA A 36 13.57 -4.12 -19.21
C ALA A 36 13.99 -3.38 -17.93
N LEU A 37 14.70 -4.05 -17.03
CA LEU A 37 15.07 -3.51 -15.73
C LEU A 37 16.45 -2.83 -15.70
N ALA A 38 17.29 -3.06 -16.71
CA ALA A 38 18.62 -2.46 -16.86
C ALA A 38 18.67 -0.91 -16.74
N PRO A 39 17.65 -0.14 -17.14
CA PRO A 39 17.66 1.32 -16.97
C PRO A 39 17.62 1.79 -15.51
N PHE A 40 17.11 0.98 -14.59
CA PHE A 40 16.98 1.35 -13.19
C PHE A 40 18.27 1.15 -12.42
N THR A 41 18.52 2.02 -11.44
CA THR A 41 19.74 1.97 -10.62
C THR A 41 19.45 1.81 -9.13
N LYS A 42 18.24 2.17 -8.72
CA LYS A 42 17.76 2.09 -7.34
C LYS A 42 16.72 1.00 -7.24
N TYR A 43 16.78 0.24 -6.16
CA TYR A 43 15.89 -0.87 -5.87
C TYR A 43 15.52 -0.88 -4.39
N VAL A 44 14.27 -1.19 -4.09
CA VAL A 44 13.81 -1.51 -2.74
C VAL A 44 12.95 -2.78 -2.81
N ASP A 45 13.27 -3.76 -1.98
CA ASP A 45 12.44 -4.94 -1.74
C ASP A 45 11.45 -4.63 -0.62
N VAL A 46 10.16 -4.56 -0.95
CA VAL A 46 9.08 -4.27 -0.02
C VAL A 46 8.47 -5.58 0.43
N LEU A 47 8.74 -5.92 1.70
CA LEU A 47 8.22 -7.10 2.39
C LEU A 47 8.49 -8.45 1.68
N GLY A 48 9.45 -8.49 0.75
CA GLY A 48 9.80 -9.71 0.00
C GLY A 48 8.85 -10.06 -1.13
N CYS A 49 7.81 -9.26 -1.38
CA CYS A 49 6.75 -9.57 -2.36
C CYS A 49 6.48 -8.47 -3.38
N PHE A 50 7.01 -7.26 -3.20
CA PHE A 50 6.79 -6.14 -4.11
C PHE A 50 8.07 -5.34 -4.31
N SER A 51 8.41 -5.01 -5.54
CA SER A 51 9.66 -4.32 -5.87
C SER A 51 9.45 -2.87 -6.27
N ILE A 52 10.22 -1.93 -5.73
CA ILE A 52 10.33 -0.57 -6.27
C ILE A 52 11.59 -0.48 -7.12
N TYR A 53 11.45 -0.07 -8.39
CA TYR A 53 12.58 0.23 -9.27
C TYR A 53 12.56 1.69 -9.66
N ALA A 54 13.70 2.38 -9.54
CA ALA A 54 13.77 3.80 -9.90
C ALA A 54 15.07 4.18 -10.64
N GLU A 55 14.93 5.17 -11.53
CA GLU A 55 16.06 5.81 -12.18
C GLU A 55 16.94 6.56 -11.16
N ASN A 56 18.21 6.78 -11.52
CA ASN A 56 19.13 7.52 -10.65
C ASN A 56 18.67 8.97 -10.38
N THR A 57 17.89 9.54 -11.31
CA THR A 57 17.34 10.90 -11.27
C THR A 57 16.23 11.08 -10.24
N ILE A 58 15.59 10.00 -9.79
CA ILE A 58 14.56 10.04 -8.75
C ILE A 58 15.23 10.24 -7.40
N SER A 59 14.76 11.19 -6.60
CA SER A 59 15.34 11.42 -5.27
C SER A 59 15.10 10.23 -4.32
N ASP A 60 16.04 9.96 -3.41
CA ASP A 60 15.90 8.85 -2.44
C ASP A 60 14.64 8.97 -1.59
N ALA A 61 14.24 10.20 -1.24
CA ALA A 61 13.01 10.45 -0.48
C ALA A 61 11.76 9.96 -1.21
N LYS A 62 11.67 10.16 -2.53
CA LYS A 62 10.54 9.69 -3.35
C LYS A 62 10.54 8.17 -3.51
N VAL A 63 11.71 7.56 -3.68
CA VAL A 63 11.84 6.09 -3.75
C VAL A 63 11.43 5.43 -2.43
N LEU A 64 11.90 5.97 -1.30
CA LEU A 64 11.54 5.47 0.03
C LEU A 64 10.06 5.74 0.35
N HIS A 65 9.50 6.86 -0.10
CA HIS A 65 8.08 7.15 0.07
C HIS A 65 7.20 6.13 -0.67
N ALA A 66 7.49 5.85 -1.95
CA ALA A 66 6.78 4.80 -2.69
C ALA A 66 6.91 3.43 -2.03
N ALA A 67 8.09 3.10 -1.48
CA ALA A 67 8.29 1.86 -0.73
C ALA A 67 7.46 1.79 0.57
N ALA A 68 7.35 2.91 1.31
CA ALA A 68 6.52 2.99 2.50
C ALA A 68 5.04 2.81 2.16
N VAL A 69 4.54 3.51 1.13
CA VAL A 69 3.15 3.38 0.68
C VAL A 69 2.82 1.96 0.25
N ALA A 70 3.71 1.30 -0.51
CA ALA A 70 3.53 -0.11 -0.86
C ALA A 70 3.46 -1.01 0.39
N ALA A 71 4.29 -0.75 1.40
CA ALA A 71 4.29 -1.52 2.64
C ALA A 71 3.01 -1.29 3.45
N GLU A 72 2.58 -0.04 3.65
CA GLU A 72 1.35 0.32 4.37
C GLU A 72 0.06 -0.21 3.71
N LEU A 73 0.09 -0.40 2.38
CA LEU A 73 -1.02 -1.03 1.65
C LEU A 73 -1.03 -2.56 1.75
N LEU A 74 0.12 -3.19 1.97
CA LEU A 74 0.26 -4.67 2.07
C LEU A 74 0.21 -5.17 3.52
N ASP A 75 0.70 -4.36 4.45
CA ASP A 75 0.68 -4.53 5.90
C ASP A 75 0.00 -3.29 6.49
N ASN A 76 -1.33 -3.29 6.45
CA ASN A 76 -2.15 -2.16 6.85
C ASN A 76 -2.17 -1.98 8.37
N ASN A 77 -1.66 -2.96 9.13
CA ASN A 77 -1.54 -2.88 10.59
C ASN A 77 -0.11 -2.51 11.07
N GLU A 78 0.84 -2.44 10.13
CA GLU A 78 2.26 -2.08 10.32
C GLU A 78 3.02 -2.96 11.33
N ASP A 79 2.72 -4.26 11.40
CA ASP A 79 3.45 -5.21 12.26
C ASP A 79 4.68 -5.87 11.60
N GLY A 80 4.94 -5.53 10.34
CA GLY A 80 6.02 -6.04 9.50
C GLY A 80 5.66 -7.29 8.68
N ILE A 81 4.38 -7.69 8.65
CA ILE A 81 3.91 -8.91 7.98
C ILE A 81 2.79 -8.55 7.01
N VAL A 82 2.87 -9.05 5.78
CA VAL A 82 1.80 -8.86 4.79
C VAL A 82 0.49 -9.45 5.33
N ASP A 83 -0.57 -8.64 5.33
CA ASP A 83 -1.86 -8.99 5.94
C ASP A 83 -2.50 -10.20 5.27
N ASP A 84 -2.38 -10.31 3.93
CA ASP A 84 -2.89 -11.41 3.14
C ASP A 84 -1.78 -12.28 2.49
N PRO A 85 -1.47 -13.46 3.06
CA PRO A 85 -0.49 -14.37 2.49
C PRO A 85 -0.82 -14.89 1.08
N LEU A 86 -2.10 -14.87 0.67
CA LEU A 86 -2.47 -15.25 -0.70
C LEU A 86 -2.08 -14.16 -1.69
N ILE A 87 -2.27 -12.89 -1.31
CA ILE A 87 -1.83 -11.74 -2.10
C ILE A 87 -0.31 -11.69 -2.12
N GLU A 88 0.37 -11.88 -0.98
CA GLU A 88 1.83 -11.99 -0.89
C GLU A 88 2.38 -13.01 -1.91
N ALA A 89 1.85 -14.24 -1.90
CA ALA A 89 2.28 -15.30 -2.79
C ALA A 89 2.03 -14.98 -4.28
N GLN A 90 0.90 -14.33 -4.59
CA GLN A 90 0.54 -13.93 -5.95
C GLN A 90 1.48 -12.82 -6.48
N LEU A 91 1.79 -11.82 -5.65
CA LEU A 91 2.70 -10.74 -6.01
C LEU A 91 4.12 -11.28 -6.22
N ILE A 92 4.59 -12.22 -5.39
CA ILE A 92 5.86 -12.93 -5.61
C ILE A 92 5.83 -13.68 -6.94
N SER A 93 4.77 -14.44 -7.24
CA SER A 93 4.72 -15.27 -8.45
C SER A 93 4.75 -14.47 -9.74
N GLU A 94 4.13 -13.28 -9.75
CA GLU A 94 4.11 -12.39 -10.91
C GLU A 94 5.27 -11.39 -10.91
N SER A 95 6.14 -11.43 -9.89
CA SER A 95 7.24 -10.47 -9.69
C SER A 95 6.72 -9.03 -9.70
N ALA A 96 5.71 -8.75 -8.86
CA ALA A 96 5.04 -7.47 -8.80
C ALA A 96 6.02 -6.32 -8.52
N LEU A 97 5.90 -5.23 -9.29
CA LEU A 97 6.78 -4.08 -9.15
C LEU A 97 6.09 -2.75 -9.48
N MET A 98 6.63 -1.68 -8.91
CA MET A 98 6.34 -0.30 -9.29
C MET A 98 7.60 0.34 -9.89
N PRO A 99 7.64 0.57 -11.21
CA PRO A 99 8.68 1.35 -11.83
C PRO A 99 8.42 2.86 -11.68
N ILE A 100 9.45 3.60 -11.26
CA ILE A 100 9.42 5.06 -11.14
C ILE A 100 10.30 5.67 -12.22
N PHE A 101 9.67 6.41 -13.13
CA PHE A 101 10.32 7.12 -14.23
C PHE A 101 10.39 8.61 -13.96
N PHE A 102 11.30 9.31 -14.63
CA PHE A 102 11.41 10.75 -14.48
C PHE A 102 10.21 11.51 -15.06
N GLN A 103 9.64 11.03 -16.17
CA GLN A 103 8.46 11.60 -16.84
C GLN A 103 7.95 10.61 -17.90
N ASP A 104 6.72 10.82 -18.38
CA ASP A 104 6.15 10.06 -19.49
C ASP A 104 7.03 10.11 -20.76
N GLY A 105 7.14 8.96 -21.43
CA GLY A 105 7.88 8.78 -22.67
C GLY A 105 9.39 8.98 -22.57
N ASN A 106 9.97 8.97 -21.36
CA ASN A 106 11.41 9.11 -21.20
C ASN A 106 12.18 7.84 -21.67
N ALA A 107 13.52 7.91 -21.71
CA ALA A 107 14.34 6.84 -22.27
C ALA A 107 14.23 5.51 -21.49
N ALA A 108 14.15 5.56 -20.16
CA ALA A 108 13.99 4.36 -19.35
C ALA A 108 12.60 3.76 -19.53
N MET A 109 11.53 4.57 -19.53
CA MET A 109 10.16 4.10 -19.76
C MET A 109 10.02 3.42 -21.12
N ASN A 110 10.55 4.04 -22.18
CA ASN A 110 10.56 3.41 -23.50
C ASN A 110 11.35 2.10 -23.50
N THR A 111 12.49 2.04 -22.81
CA THR A 111 13.30 0.81 -22.74
C THR A 111 12.57 -0.28 -21.96
N PHE A 112 11.99 0.07 -20.82
CA PHE A 112 11.16 -0.82 -20.01
C PHE A 112 9.99 -1.35 -20.83
N GLY A 113 9.14 -0.48 -21.36
CA GLY A 113 7.95 -0.87 -22.12
C GLY A 113 8.25 -1.67 -23.40
N ASN A 114 9.38 -1.44 -24.07
CA ASN A 114 9.77 -2.21 -25.25
C ASN A 114 10.31 -3.62 -24.93
N ASN A 115 10.71 -3.88 -23.68
CA ASN A 115 11.36 -5.13 -23.29
C ASN A 115 10.59 -5.91 -22.22
N TYR A 116 9.70 -5.27 -21.48
CA TYR A 116 8.92 -5.89 -20.42
C TYR A 116 7.83 -6.78 -21.00
N ASN A 117 7.80 -8.04 -20.57
CA ASN A 117 6.81 -9.04 -21.00
C ASN A 117 6.22 -9.80 -19.78
N GLY A 118 6.34 -9.24 -18.58
CA GLY A 118 5.78 -9.80 -17.35
C GLY A 118 4.36 -9.30 -17.07
N ASN A 119 3.76 -9.79 -15.98
CA ASN A 119 2.42 -9.36 -15.53
C ASN A 119 2.45 -8.66 -14.16
N GLY A 120 3.63 -8.34 -13.65
CA GLY A 120 3.82 -7.74 -12.32
C GLY A 120 3.59 -6.23 -12.26
N VAL A 121 3.22 -5.60 -13.36
CA VAL A 121 3.03 -4.14 -13.45
C VAL A 121 1.62 -3.88 -13.96
N SER A 122 0.86 -3.06 -13.23
CA SER A 122 -0.41 -2.53 -13.72
C SER A 122 -0.35 -1.05 -14.02
N ALA A 123 0.56 -0.33 -13.37
CA ALA A 123 0.73 1.09 -13.54
C ALA A 123 2.17 1.54 -13.23
N VAL A 124 2.46 2.83 -13.44
CA VAL A 124 3.81 3.39 -13.33
C VAL A 124 3.73 4.74 -12.63
N LEU A 125 4.80 5.14 -11.93
CA LEU A 125 4.88 6.46 -11.30
C LEU A 125 5.85 7.38 -12.04
N TYR A 126 5.49 8.66 -12.14
CA TYR A 126 6.41 9.71 -12.60
C TYR A 126 6.98 10.54 -11.45
N ASN A 127 8.15 11.13 -11.67
CA ASN A 127 8.84 11.90 -10.64
C ASN A 127 8.02 13.08 -10.13
N ASP A 128 7.24 13.75 -10.97
CA ASP A 128 6.42 14.91 -10.60
C ASP A 128 5.11 14.56 -9.89
N GLU A 129 4.72 13.28 -9.89
CA GLU A 129 3.50 12.78 -9.24
C GLU A 129 3.73 12.25 -7.83
N ILE A 130 4.96 12.35 -7.32
CA ILE A 130 5.30 11.85 -5.98
C ILE A 130 5.58 13.03 -5.06
N ASP A 131 4.72 13.27 -4.06
CA ASP A 131 4.92 14.27 -3.01
C ASP A 131 4.89 13.60 -1.62
N PRO A 132 6.06 13.26 -1.06
CA PRO A 132 6.16 12.66 0.27
C PRO A 132 5.60 13.52 1.41
N THR A 133 5.29 14.80 1.17
CA THR A 133 4.70 15.68 2.20
C THR A 133 3.18 15.65 2.22
N GLN A 134 2.55 15.02 1.23
CA GLN A 134 1.10 14.96 1.04
C GLN A 134 0.68 13.56 0.58
N THR A 135 1.10 12.52 1.32
CA THR A 135 0.85 11.10 0.99
C THR A 135 -0.60 10.85 0.53
N GLY A 136 -0.74 10.33 -0.70
CA GLY A 136 -2.01 9.99 -1.33
C GLY A 136 -2.94 11.16 -1.63
N HIS A 137 -2.56 12.41 -1.36
CA HIS A 137 -3.42 13.55 -1.61
C HIS A 137 -3.66 13.71 -3.11
N TRP A 138 -4.94 13.73 -3.50
CA TRP A 138 -5.33 13.77 -4.90
C TRP A 138 -4.77 15.01 -5.61
N GLY A 139 -4.10 14.78 -6.74
CA GLY A 139 -3.46 15.82 -7.55
C GLY A 139 -2.08 16.27 -7.07
N ASP A 140 -1.61 15.83 -5.90
CA ASP A 140 -0.26 16.12 -5.39
C ASP A 140 0.63 14.86 -5.30
N ASP A 141 0.07 13.73 -4.87
CA ASP A 141 0.79 12.47 -4.72
C ASP A 141 -0.03 11.28 -5.24
N ALA A 142 0.33 10.76 -6.41
CA ALA A 142 -0.28 9.59 -7.03
C ALA A 142 0.28 8.26 -6.49
N SER A 143 1.18 8.29 -5.52
CA SER A 143 1.85 7.08 -5.04
C SER A 143 0.88 6.03 -4.49
N VAL A 144 -0.15 6.46 -3.75
CA VAL A 144 -1.21 5.56 -3.25
C VAL A 144 -2.00 4.95 -4.41
N GLU A 145 -2.36 5.75 -5.40
CA GLU A 145 -3.12 5.32 -6.58
C GLU A 145 -2.38 4.24 -7.36
N GLU A 146 -1.22 4.57 -7.92
CA GLU A 146 -0.53 3.71 -8.87
C GLU A 146 -0.05 2.39 -8.23
N ILE A 147 0.38 2.47 -6.97
CA ILE A 147 0.79 1.29 -6.21
C ILE A 147 -0.43 0.42 -5.87
N MET A 148 -1.54 1.02 -5.46
CA MET A 148 -2.79 0.31 -5.21
C MET A 148 -3.34 -0.35 -6.47
N HIS A 149 -3.28 0.31 -7.63
CA HIS A 149 -3.62 -0.29 -8.92
C HIS A 149 -2.81 -1.56 -9.16
N THR A 150 -1.50 -1.52 -8.97
CA THR A 150 -0.64 -2.71 -9.16
C THR A 150 -0.94 -3.81 -8.15
N ILE A 151 -1.08 -3.50 -6.85
CA ILE A 151 -1.41 -4.49 -5.82
C ILE A 151 -2.77 -5.14 -6.11
N ASN A 152 -3.79 -4.36 -6.46
CA ASN A 152 -5.14 -4.86 -6.71
C ASN A 152 -5.22 -5.66 -8.00
N HIS A 153 -4.68 -5.13 -9.10
CA HIS A 153 -4.69 -5.79 -10.40
C HIS A 153 -3.91 -7.11 -10.36
N VAL A 154 -2.66 -7.10 -9.88
CA VAL A 154 -1.82 -8.29 -9.84
C VAL A 154 -2.28 -9.26 -8.74
N GLY A 155 -2.67 -8.74 -7.57
CA GLY A 155 -3.10 -9.51 -6.41
C GLY A 155 -4.60 -9.83 -6.43
N HIS A 156 -5.43 -8.90 -5.97
CA HIS A 156 -6.85 -9.14 -5.65
C HIS A 156 -7.66 -9.70 -6.83
N THR A 157 -7.45 -9.23 -8.06
CA THR A 157 -8.22 -9.73 -9.22
C THR A 157 -7.88 -11.19 -9.56
N ASN A 158 -6.67 -11.65 -9.27
CA ASN A 158 -6.20 -13.02 -9.52
C ASN A 158 -6.49 -13.97 -8.35
N VAL A 159 -6.34 -13.49 -7.11
CA VAL A 159 -6.57 -14.30 -5.90
C VAL A 159 -8.06 -14.50 -5.62
N TYR A 160 -8.87 -13.47 -5.85
CA TYR A 160 -10.31 -13.46 -5.55
C TYR A 160 -11.16 -13.12 -6.79
N PRO A 161 -11.08 -13.91 -7.88
CA PRO A 161 -11.70 -13.56 -9.16
C PRO A 161 -13.24 -13.50 -9.08
N SER A 162 -13.88 -14.29 -8.21
CA SER A 162 -15.33 -14.20 -8.00
C SER A 162 -15.78 -12.85 -7.45
N ALA A 163 -14.89 -12.16 -6.73
CA ALA A 163 -15.11 -10.85 -6.14
C ALA A 163 -14.64 -9.71 -7.07
N PHE A 164 -13.45 -9.84 -7.67
CA PHE A 164 -12.76 -8.73 -8.34
C PHE A 164 -12.32 -9.01 -9.80
N SER A 165 -12.78 -10.08 -10.46
CA SER A 165 -12.49 -10.22 -11.90
C SER A 165 -13.00 -8.99 -12.67
N MET A 166 -12.24 -8.56 -13.67
CA MET A 166 -12.44 -7.27 -14.34
C MET A 166 -13.35 -7.34 -15.57
N GLY A 167 -13.70 -8.54 -16.05
CA GLY A 167 -14.57 -8.67 -17.21
C GLY A 167 -16.03 -8.30 -16.91
N PRO A 168 -16.84 -7.95 -17.92
CA PRO A 168 -18.27 -7.69 -17.73
C PRO A 168 -18.99 -8.95 -17.24
N ASN A 169 -19.86 -8.80 -16.23
CA ASN A 169 -20.59 -9.89 -15.55
C ASN A 169 -19.68 -11.00 -14.96
N SER A 170 -18.43 -10.69 -14.63
CA SER A 170 -17.47 -11.70 -14.17
C SER A 170 -17.39 -11.82 -12.64
N SER A 171 -17.79 -10.78 -11.91
CA SER A 171 -17.51 -10.63 -10.48
C SER A 171 -18.53 -9.76 -9.74
N LEU A 172 -18.46 -9.79 -8.41
CA LEU A 172 -19.21 -8.86 -7.55
C LEU A 172 -18.88 -7.39 -7.89
N MET A 173 -17.60 -7.08 -8.12
CA MET A 173 -17.13 -5.76 -8.51
C MET A 173 -17.73 -5.30 -9.85
N SER A 174 -17.80 -6.19 -10.86
CA SER A 174 -18.39 -5.85 -12.17
C SER A 174 -19.89 -5.54 -12.05
N THR A 175 -20.58 -6.25 -11.15
CA THR A 175 -22.00 -5.98 -10.85
C THR A 175 -22.18 -4.63 -10.15
N ALA A 176 -21.26 -4.27 -9.25
CA ALA A 176 -21.27 -2.99 -8.56
C ALA A 176 -20.99 -1.82 -9.52
N MET A 177 -19.95 -1.92 -10.35
CA MET A 177 -19.61 -0.87 -11.33
C MET A 177 -20.75 -0.66 -12.35
N ASP A 178 -21.37 -1.73 -12.85
CA ASP A 178 -22.51 -1.63 -13.76
C ASP A 178 -23.68 -0.86 -13.10
N ALA A 179 -23.92 -1.06 -11.80
CA ALA A 179 -24.91 -0.27 -11.07
C ALA A 179 -24.49 1.20 -10.96
N ALA A 180 -23.23 1.47 -10.61
CA ALA A 180 -22.66 2.80 -10.44
C ALA A 180 -22.70 3.66 -11.71
N ARG A 181 -22.69 3.02 -12.88
CA ARG A 181 -22.69 3.66 -14.19
C ARG A 181 -24.07 3.67 -14.85
N GLY A 182 -25.10 3.16 -14.17
CA GLY A 182 -26.48 3.08 -14.68
C GLY A 182 -26.70 2.02 -15.75
N GLY A 183 -25.83 1.02 -15.82
CA GLY A 183 -25.88 -0.13 -16.74
C GLY A 183 -24.50 -0.65 -17.11
N GLN A 184 -24.47 -1.77 -17.85
CA GLN A 184 -23.24 -2.33 -18.40
C GLN A 184 -22.75 -1.54 -19.61
N LEU A 185 -21.82 -0.62 -19.38
CA LEU A 185 -21.23 0.24 -20.41
C LEU A 185 -19.79 -0.22 -20.70
N LEU A 186 -19.54 -0.80 -21.87
CA LEU A 186 -18.21 -1.36 -22.20
C LEU A 186 -17.13 -0.30 -22.46
N SER A 187 -17.53 0.95 -22.67
CA SER A 187 -16.66 2.12 -22.81
C SER A 187 -17.37 3.36 -22.23
N PRO A 188 -16.68 4.48 -21.99
CA PRO A 188 -17.33 5.73 -21.61
C PRO A 188 -18.36 6.18 -22.67
N PRO A 189 -19.62 6.45 -22.28
CA PRO A 189 -20.62 7.04 -23.16
C PRO A 189 -20.41 8.55 -23.30
N TRP A 190 -21.02 9.16 -24.32
CA TRP A 190 -21.06 10.63 -24.42
C TRP A 190 -21.83 11.30 -23.27
N ILE A 191 -22.88 10.63 -22.77
CA ILE A 191 -23.70 11.08 -21.63
C ILE A 191 -24.03 9.84 -20.81
N TYR A 192 -23.68 9.88 -19.53
CA TYR A 192 -24.08 8.86 -18.56
C TYR A 192 -25.56 8.99 -18.17
N PRO A 193 -26.23 7.89 -17.80
CA PRO A 193 -27.55 7.94 -17.19
C PRO A 193 -27.56 8.86 -15.96
N SER A 194 -28.64 9.62 -15.73
CA SER A 194 -28.73 10.55 -14.59
C SER A 194 -28.78 9.86 -13.21
N SER A 195 -28.81 8.53 -13.19
CA SER A 195 -28.72 7.71 -11.99
C SER A 195 -27.31 7.20 -11.70
N ALA A 196 -26.34 7.48 -12.57
CA ALA A 196 -24.96 7.12 -12.37
C ALA A 196 -24.29 8.08 -11.36
N TRP A 197 -23.28 7.57 -10.66
CA TRP A 197 -22.40 8.34 -9.77
C TRP A 197 -20.92 8.11 -10.06
N TYR A 198 -20.63 7.21 -10.99
CA TYR A 198 -19.31 7.00 -11.56
C TYR A 198 -19.36 7.30 -13.06
N HIS A 199 -18.57 8.29 -13.46
CA HIS A 199 -18.66 8.99 -14.74
C HIS A 199 -17.30 9.06 -15.44
N TYR A 200 -16.50 8.01 -15.34
CA TYR A 200 -15.16 7.96 -15.94
C TYR A 200 -15.16 8.45 -17.39
N ASP A 201 -14.30 9.42 -17.71
CA ASP A 201 -14.39 10.20 -18.95
C ASP A 201 -13.17 10.02 -19.90
N ASP A 202 -12.20 9.19 -19.54
CA ASP A 202 -11.12 8.78 -20.44
C ASP A 202 -11.63 7.81 -21.52
N TYR A 203 -11.91 8.34 -22.71
CA TYR A 203 -12.38 7.59 -23.87
C TYR A 203 -11.39 6.56 -24.43
N THR A 204 -10.14 6.52 -23.96
CA THR A 204 -9.17 5.48 -24.33
C THR A 204 -9.30 4.21 -23.47
N CYS A 205 -10.01 4.31 -22.35
CA CYS A 205 -10.21 3.26 -21.37
C CYS A 205 -11.33 2.30 -21.80
N ASP A 206 -11.06 1.00 -21.67
CA ASP A 206 -12.06 -0.06 -21.83
C ASP A 206 -12.68 -0.47 -20.49
N TYR A 207 -13.50 -1.52 -20.49
CA TYR A 207 -14.18 -1.98 -19.27
C TYR A 207 -13.21 -2.40 -18.15
N GLU A 208 -12.09 -3.03 -18.49
CA GLU A 208 -11.11 -3.51 -17.51
C GLU A 208 -10.32 -2.34 -16.90
N CYS A 209 -10.00 -1.35 -17.72
CA CYS A 209 -9.44 -0.10 -17.23
C CYS A 209 -10.45 0.63 -16.31
N MET A 210 -11.72 0.79 -16.70
CA MET A 210 -12.70 1.53 -15.88
C MET A 210 -12.98 0.86 -14.53
N ILE A 211 -12.92 -0.48 -14.45
CA ILE A 211 -13.27 -1.21 -13.23
C ILE A 211 -12.14 -1.22 -12.21
N ILE A 212 -10.88 -1.17 -12.62
CA ILE A 212 -9.76 -1.06 -11.67
C ILE A 212 -9.71 0.35 -11.06
N GLU A 213 -10.01 1.39 -11.85
CA GLU A 213 -10.21 2.77 -11.41
C GLU A 213 -11.35 2.88 -10.40
N TYR A 214 -12.49 2.24 -10.71
CA TYR A 214 -13.63 2.17 -9.80
C TYR A 214 -13.26 1.56 -8.43
N MET A 215 -12.43 0.52 -8.44
CA MET A 215 -11.92 -0.10 -7.22
C MET A 215 -11.06 0.86 -6.39
N TYR A 216 -10.14 1.56 -7.04
CA TYR A 216 -9.33 2.61 -6.43
C TYR A 216 -10.21 3.69 -5.80
N TRP A 217 -11.09 4.33 -6.59
CA TRP A 217 -11.99 5.40 -6.15
C TRP A 217 -12.78 5.02 -4.89
N ALA A 218 -13.31 3.79 -4.85
CA ALA A 218 -14.05 3.29 -3.69
C ALA A 218 -13.16 3.12 -2.45
N ILE A 219 -11.97 2.54 -2.58
CA ILE A 219 -11.05 2.31 -1.46
C ILE A 219 -10.56 3.65 -0.89
N VAL A 220 -10.10 4.58 -1.72
CA VAL A 220 -9.59 5.87 -1.22
C VAL A 220 -10.69 6.79 -0.67
N SER A 221 -11.92 6.65 -1.16
CA SER A 221 -13.10 7.27 -0.54
C SER A 221 -13.35 6.72 0.86
N TYR A 222 -13.20 5.40 1.05
CA TYR A 222 -13.33 4.78 2.37
C TYR A 222 -12.23 5.26 3.33
N MET A 223 -10.98 5.28 2.86
CA MET A 223 -9.81 5.77 3.61
C MET A 223 -9.95 7.24 4.02
N GLY A 224 -10.80 8.00 3.35
CA GLY A 224 -11.03 9.42 3.61
C GLY A 224 -9.99 10.33 2.95
N ILE A 225 -9.19 9.81 2.03
CA ILE A 225 -8.18 10.55 1.28
C ILE A 225 -8.82 11.67 0.45
N LEU A 226 -10.01 11.41 -0.10
CA LEU A 226 -10.75 12.36 -0.93
C LEU A 226 -11.69 13.29 -0.11
N ASN A 227 -11.66 13.20 1.22
CA ASN A 227 -12.64 13.80 2.12
C ASN A 227 -12.34 15.26 2.51
N ASP A 228 -11.90 16.06 1.55
CA ASP A 228 -11.80 17.51 1.67
C ASP A 228 -12.64 18.20 0.58
N SER A 229 -13.01 19.46 0.83
CA SER A 229 -13.94 20.18 -0.05
C SER A 229 -13.35 20.52 -1.42
N GLN A 230 -12.02 20.67 -1.52
CA GLN A 230 -11.36 21.03 -2.78
C GLN A 230 -11.28 19.80 -3.69
N THR A 231 -10.80 18.66 -3.16
CA THR A 231 -10.77 17.40 -3.89
C THR A 231 -12.17 16.96 -4.29
N ALA A 232 -13.13 16.96 -3.35
CA ALA A 232 -14.52 16.60 -3.64
C ALA A 232 -15.14 17.44 -4.76
N ALA A 233 -14.79 18.73 -4.86
CA ALA A 233 -15.26 19.58 -5.96
C ALA A 233 -14.51 19.32 -7.27
N GLY A 234 -13.22 18.97 -7.19
CA GLY A 234 -12.36 18.69 -8.33
C GLY A 234 -12.72 17.40 -9.06
N ILE A 235 -13.20 16.38 -8.34
CA ILE A 235 -13.53 15.05 -8.88
C ILE A 235 -15.02 14.86 -9.16
N ALA A 236 -15.89 15.81 -8.80
CA ALA A 236 -17.35 15.63 -8.83
C ALA A 236 -17.93 15.36 -10.23
N ASN A 237 -17.21 15.66 -11.31
CA ASN A 237 -17.59 15.31 -12.68
C ASN A 237 -17.44 13.81 -12.97
N GLU A 238 -16.57 13.12 -12.24
CA GLU A 238 -16.19 11.71 -12.45
C GLU A 238 -16.66 10.80 -11.31
N TRP A 239 -16.55 11.24 -10.06
CA TRP A 239 -16.84 10.42 -8.87
C TRP A 239 -17.58 11.22 -7.79
N GLU A 240 -18.80 10.79 -7.45
CA GLU A 240 -19.60 11.47 -6.43
C GLU A 240 -19.35 11.01 -4.98
N PRO A 241 -19.15 9.72 -4.65
CA PRO A 241 -19.05 9.27 -3.27
C PRO A 241 -17.64 9.39 -2.67
N TYR A 242 -17.12 10.62 -2.59
CA TYR A 242 -15.76 10.97 -2.14
C TYR A 242 -15.41 10.67 -0.66
N ASN A 243 -16.31 10.08 0.13
CA ASN A 243 -16.00 9.68 1.51
C ASN A 243 -16.78 8.43 1.93
N ALA A 244 -16.34 7.78 3.01
CA ALA A 244 -16.94 6.54 3.51
C ALA A 244 -18.46 6.61 3.75
N THR A 245 -18.98 7.77 4.19
CA THR A 245 -20.43 7.92 4.47
C THR A 245 -21.23 7.98 3.17
N LEU A 246 -20.76 8.76 2.19
CA LEU A 246 -21.40 8.86 0.88
C LEU A 246 -21.31 7.52 0.16
N LEU A 247 -20.13 6.89 0.15
CA LEU A 247 -19.91 5.56 -0.43
C LEU A 247 -20.87 4.53 0.14
N GLN A 248 -20.99 4.45 1.47
CA GLN A 248 -21.91 3.53 2.13
C GLN A 248 -23.38 3.75 1.74
N SER A 249 -23.78 5.00 1.52
CA SER A 249 -25.17 5.35 1.22
C SER A 249 -25.54 5.23 -0.26
N MET A 250 -24.56 5.40 -1.16
CA MET A 250 -24.75 5.52 -2.60
C MET A 250 -24.36 4.22 -3.31
N ASP A 251 -23.15 3.71 -3.03
CA ASP A 251 -22.61 2.50 -3.63
C ASP A 251 -22.58 1.34 -2.63
N VAL A 252 -23.78 0.90 -2.24
CA VAL A 252 -23.94 -0.14 -1.22
C VAL A 252 -23.28 -1.46 -1.60
N LEU A 253 -23.17 -1.76 -2.91
CA LEU A 253 -22.59 -3.00 -3.41
C LEU A 253 -21.08 -2.97 -3.27
N MET A 254 -20.44 -1.90 -3.73
CA MET A 254 -18.99 -1.77 -3.63
C MET A 254 -18.55 -1.54 -2.19
N TYR A 255 -19.28 -0.75 -1.41
CA TYR A 255 -19.01 -0.58 0.02
C TYR A 255 -19.00 -1.92 0.76
N ALA A 256 -20.02 -2.76 0.54
CA ALA A 256 -20.08 -4.09 1.15
C ALA A 256 -18.92 -4.98 0.69
N LEU A 257 -18.48 -4.86 -0.57
CA LEU A 257 -17.39 -5.63 -1.12
C LEU A 257 -16.03 -5.23 -0.53
N ILE A 258 -15.70 -3.94 -0.50
CA ILE A 258 -14.39 -3.47 -0.02
C ILE A 258 -14.23 -3.58 1.50
N THR A 259 -15.35 -3.62 2.24
CA THR A 259 -15.35 -3.77 3.70
C THR A 259 -15.49 -5.22 4.17
N ASP A 260 -15.57 -6.18 3.25
CA ASP A 260 -15.60 -7.60 3.62
C ASP A 260 -14.19 -8.03 4.09
N PRO A 261 -14.03 -8.41 5.37
CA PRO A 261 -12.72 -8.80 5.91
C PRO A 261 -12.15 -10.07 5.26
N ALA A 262 -12.93 -10.81 4.47
CA ALA A 262 -12.45 -11.95 3.70
C ALA A 262 -11.42 -11.58 2.63
N TYR A 263 -11.46 -10.34 2.13
CA TYR A 263 -10.59 -9.90 1.03
C TYR A 263 -9.38 -9.07 1.48
N LYS A 264 -9.31 -8.71 2.78
CA LYS A 264 -8.16 -8.03 3.39
C LYS A 264 -7.64 -6.81 2.60
N LEU A 265 -8.56 -6.06 1.99
CA LEU A 265 -8.22 -4.80 1.35
C LEU A 265 -7.72 -3.80 2.40
N PRO A 266 -6.72 -2.96 2.07
CA PRO A 266 -6.27 -1.92 2.98
C PRO A 266 -7.38 -0.87 3.15
N LEU A 267 -7.68 -0.50 4.38
CA LEU A 267 -8.72 0.47 4.72
C LEU A 267 -8.19 1.64 5.58
N LEU A 268 -6.96 1.54 6.09
CA LEU A 268 -6.23 2.66 6.67
C LEU A 268 -5.44 3.38 5.57
N ALA A 269 -5.57 4.70 5.52
CA ALA A 269 -4.84 5.55 4.58
C ALA A 269 -3.33 5.51 4.90
N PRO A 270 -2.46 5.29 3.89
CA PRO A 270 -1.02 5.47 4.08
C PRO A 270 -0.71 6.90 4.52
N ASP A 271 0.21 7.05 5.47
CA ASP A 271 0.77 8.33 5.89
C ASP A 271 2.22 8.52 5.41
N GLY A 272 2.81 7.48 4.80
CA GLY A 272 4.14 7.49 4.22
C GLY A 272 5.24 7.14 5.22
N ASN A 273 4.90 6.79 6.46
CA ASN A 273 5.81 6.32 7.49
C ASN A 273 5.69 4.80 7.61
N TYR A 274 6.81 4.09 7.48
CA TYR A 274 6.80 2.64 7.66
C TYR A 274 8.09 2.18 8.33
N CYS A 275 7.95 1.82 9.60
CA CYS A 275 9.04 1.36 10.46
C CYS A 275 8.52 0.35 11.50
N PRO A 276 8.10 -0.85 11.06
CA PRO A 276 7.57 -1.86 11.95
C PRO A 276 8.62 -2.24 13.01
N ASN A 277 8.19 -2.28 14.27
CA ASN A 277 9.02 -2.79 15.34
C ASN A 277 9.01 -4.31 15.28
N THR A 278 10.07 -4.92 14.76
CA THR A 278 10.27 -6.39 14.71
C THR A 278 10.39 -7.06 16.10
N THR A 279 9.97 -6.41 17.18
CA THR A 279 10.04 -6.93 18.55
C THR A 279 8.89 -7.87 18.92
N SER A 280 7.93 -8.11 18.03
CA SER A 280 7.00 -9.24 18.13
C SER A 280 7.71 -10.53 17.73
N ILE A 281 8.61 -11.01 18.59
CA ILE A 281 8.80 -12.46 18.71
C ILE A 281 7.42 -12.97 19.13
N SER A 282 6.64 -13.43 18.16
CA SER A 282 5.45 -14.22 18.42
C SER A 282 5.92 -15.41 19.25
N GLU A 283 5.66 -15.36 20.56
CA GLU A 283 5.72 -16.54 21.38
C GLU A 283 4.69 -17.49 20.76
N ILE A 284 5.18 -18.39 19.90
CA ILE A 284 4.43 -19.57 19.51
C ILE A 284 4.08 -20.22 20.83
N ASN A 285 2.83 -20.04 21.25
CA ASN A 285 2.27 -20.63 22.45
C ASN A 285 2.03 -22.11 22.13
N THR A 286 3.11 -22.85 21.90
CA THR A 286 3.10 -24.30 21.98
C THR A 286 2.81 -24.64 23.43
N ASN A 287 1.85 -25.53 23.66
CA ASN A 287 1.67 -26.20 24.95
C ASN A 287 2.92 -27.06 25.25
N LYS A 288 4.05 -26.41 25.49
CA LYS A 288 5.35 -27.03 25.65
C LYS A 288 5.51 -27.49 27.09
N LYS A 289 5.90 -28.74 27.27
CA LYS A 289 6.05 -29.36 28.58
C LYS A 289 7.50 -29.21 29.03
N LEU A 290 7.69 -28.58 30.19
CA LEU A 290 9.01 -28.42 30.79
C LEU A 290 9.64 -29.80 31.07
N LEU A 291 10.78 -30.10 30.44
CA LEU A 291 11.54 -31.32 30.70
C LEU A 291 12.58 -31.11 31.80
N LYS A 292 13.33 -30.01 31.74
CA LYS A 292 14.51 -29.81 32.60
C LYS A 292 14.87 -28.35 32.78
N ILE A 293 15.38 -28.01 33.97
CA ILE A 293 16.01 -26.71 34.26
C ILE A 293 17.49 -26.94 34.51
N THR A 294 18.36 -26.18 33.85
CA THR A 294 19.81 -26.23 34.04
C THR A 294 20.40 -24.85 34.37
N ASP A 295 21.49 -24.84 35.12
CA ASP A 295 22.32 -23.64 35.27
C ASP A 295 23.21 -23.40 34.04
N ILE A 296 23.99 -22.31 34.06
CA ILE A 296 24.94 -21.96 32.99
C ILE A 296 26.04 -23.01 32.75
N PHE A 297 26.22 -23.97 33.68
CA PHE A 297 27.19 -25.06 33.57
C PHE A 297 26.52 -26.37 33.14
N GLY A 298 25.25 -26.35 32.74
CA GLY A 298 24.49 -27.53 32.30
C GLY A 298 24.06 -28.48 33.43
N ARG A 299 24.21 -28.07 34.70
CA ARG A 299 23.84 -28.89 35.85
C ARG A 299 22.35 -28.74 36.13
N THR A 300 21.66 -29.86 36.34
CA THR A 300 20.24 -29.86 36.71
C THR A 300 20.06 -29.13 38.03
N THR A 301 19.19 -28.12 38.06
CA THR A 301 18.92 -27.34 39.27
C THR A 301 17.42 -27.09 39.42
N LYS A 302 17.01 -26.72 40.64
CA LYS A 302 15.70 -26.12 40.87
C LYS A 302 15.76 -24.63 40.56
N THR A 303 14.58 -24.03 40.45
CA THR A 303 14.40 -22.59 40.32
C THR A 303 15.10 -21.85 41.47
N THR A 304 16.02 -20.94 41.13
CA THR A 304 16.81 -20.14 42.06
C THR A 304 16.82 -18.68 41.61
N ASN A 305 16.82 -17.76 42.57
CA ASN A 305 16.82 -16.32 42.30
C ASN A 305 18.23 -15.83 41.92
N ASN A 306 18.29 -14.72 41.19
CA ASN A 306 19.48 -13.98 40.78
C ASN A 306 20.53 -14.78 39.97
N ASN A 307 20.15 -15.92 39.39
CA ASN A 307 21.01 -16.70 38.50
C ASN A 307 20.31 -16.96 37.14
N PRO A 308 21.05 -16.92 36.01
CA PRO A 308 20.51 -17.35 34.72
C PRO A 308 20.26 -18.85 34.71
N LEU A 309 19.04 -19.24 34.34
CA LEU A 309 18.59 -20.61 34.22
C LEU A 309 18.09 -20.88 32.80
N PHE A 310 18.30 -22.10 32.31
CA PHE A 310 17.80 -22.57 31.03
C PHE A 310 16.69 -23.60 31.24
N TYR A 311 15.52 -23.32 30.71
CA TYR A 311 14.32 -24.16 30.75
C TYR A 311 14.21 -24.88 29.40
N ILE A 312 14.37 -26.19 29.41
CA ILE A 312 14.38 -27.04 28.23
C ILE A 312 13.03 -27.75 28.14
N TYR A 313 12.37 -27.65 26.99
CA TYR A 313 11.04 -28.20 26.75
C TYR A 313 11.08 -29.42 25.83
N ASP A 314 9.96 -30.15 25.76
CA ASP A 314 9.82 -31.39 24.99
C ASP A 314 9.76 -31.20 23.48
N ASP A 315 9.40 -30.01 23.03
CA ASP A 315 9.49 -29.57 21.63
C ASP A 315 10.92 -29.18 21.20
N GLY A 316 11.90 -29.28 22.12
CA GLY A 316 13.29 -28.92 21.88
C GLY A 316 13.60 -27.43 22.05
N SER A 317 12.61 -26.59 22.37
CA SER A 317 12.85 -25.19 22.69
C SER A 317 13.59 -25.02 24.02
N VAL A 318 14.37 -23.94 24.12
CA VAL A 318 15.12 -23.58 25.34
C VAL A 318 14.88 -22.11 25.68
N GLU A 319 14.35 -21.84 26.88
CA GLU A 319 14.15 -20.49 27.38
C GLU A 319 15.19 -20.13 28.44
N LYS A 320 15.80 -18.95 28.33
CA LYS A 320 16.66 -18.39 29.37
C LYS A 320 15.82 -17.52 30.31
N LYS A 321 15.79 -17.84 31.62
CA LYS A 321 15.08 -17.06 32.65
C LYS A 321 16.04 -16.60 33.75
N ILE A 322 15.84 -15.37 34.23
CA ILE A 322 16.47 -14.83 35.44
C ILE A 322 15.33 -14.39 36.35
N LEU A 323 15.20 -15.03 37.50
CA LEU A 323 14.20 -14.64 38.50
C LEU A 323 14.87 -13.69 39.47
N LEU A 324 14.38 -12.45 39.49
CA LEU A 324 14.84 -11.42 40.43
C LEU A 324 13.95 -11.47 41.67
N GLU A 325 14.55 -11.23 42.83
CA GLU A 325 13.84 -11.07 44.11
C GLU A 325 13.30 -9.65 44.29
#